data_AF-A0A9W9TPZ9-F1
#
_entry.id   AF-A0A9W9TPZ9-F1
#
_cell.length_a   1.000
_cell.length_b   1.000
_cell.length_c   1.000
_cell.angle_alpha   90.00
_cell.angle_beta   90.00
_cell.angle_gamma   90.00
#
_symmetry.space_group_name_H-M   'P 1'
#
loop_
_entity.id
_entity.type
_entity.pdbx_description
1 polymer ?
#
loop_
_entity_poly.entity_id
_entity_poly.type
_entity_poly.pdbx_seq_one_letter_code
_entity_poly.pdbx_strand_id
1 'polypeptide(L)'
;MTAPHKSHFQICNSIDGATRFHHPATTPTYPSIANSHPTWVRFTALSPVPVEPQEKKKTPKGRAYKRVLYTRRFVNVTMTGGKRKMNPNPGQ
;
A
#
# COMPACT_ATOMS: atom_id res chain seq x y z
N MET A 1 -40.90 -24.18 -9.22
CA MET A 1 -40.26 -25.32 -9.91
C MET A 1 -39.40 -24.71 -11.00
N THR A 2 -38.11 -24.91 -11.20
CA THR A 2 -37.08 -25.82 -10.67
C THR A 2 -35.78 -25.30 -11.30
N ALA A 3 -34.73 -25.05 -10.51
CA ALA A 3 -33.36 -25.24 -10.99
C ALA A 3 -32.98 -26.71 -10.71
N PRO A 4 -31.84 -27.30 -11.13
CA PRO A 4 -30.72 -26.78 -11.93
C PRO A 4 -30.25 -27.77 -13.03
N HIS A 5 -29.23 -27.44 -13.83
CA HIS A 5 -28.22 -28.45 -14.20
C HIS A 5 -26.86 -27.86 -14.54
N LYS A 6 -25.83 -28.41 -13.89
CA LYS A 6 -24.42 -28.25 -14.21
C LYS A 6 -24.05 -29.33 -15.25
N SER A 7 -23.19 -29.01 -16.21
CA SER A 7 -22.30 -29.98 -16.85
C SER A 7 -21.06 -29.22 -17.34
N HIS A 8 -19.91 -29.44 -16.70
CA HIS A 8 -18.90 -30.44 -17.08
C HIS A 8 -18.16 -29.95 -18.33
N PHE A 9 -17.00 -29.31 -18.17
CA PHE A 9 -15.67 -29.95 -18.31
C PHE A 9 -15.54 -30.61 -19.70
N GLN A 10 -14.54 -30.39 -20.55
CA GLN A 10 -13.21 -29.80 -20.45
C GLN A 10 -12.54 -30.07 -21.84
N ILE A 11 -11.35 -29.50 -22.11
CA ILE A 11 -10.32 -29.97 -23.09
C ILE A 11 -10.74 -29.85 -24.59
N CYS A 12 -9.94 -29.40 -25.56
CA CYS A 12 -8.50 -29.40 -25.76
C CYS A 12 -8.12 -28.24 -26.68
N ASN A 13 -7.21 -27.35 -26.28
CA ASN A 13 -6.43 -26.58 -27.24
C ASN A 13 -5.13 -27.36 -27.50
N SER A 14 -5.12 -28.03 -28.65
CA SER A 14 -3.94 -28.56 -29.33
C SER A 14 -2.89 -27.45 -29.46
N ILE A 15 -1.69 -27.71 -28.95
CA ILE A 15 -0.46 -27.15 -29.51
C ILE A 15 0.57 -28.26 -29.43
N ASP A 16 0.66 -29.03 -30.51
CA ASP A 16 1.76 -29.92 -30.80
C ASP A 16 3.04 -29.11 -31.03
N GLY A 17 4.14 -29.59 -30.48
CA GLY A 17 5.48 -29.20 -30.92
C GLY A 17 6.39 -28.65 -29.83
N ALA A 18 7.04 -29.54 -29.11
CA ALA A 18 8.37 -29.26 -28.58
C ALA A 18 9.15 -30.57 -28.40
N THR A 19 10.08 -30.75 -29.32
CA THR A 19 11.17 -31.72 -29.33
C THR A 19 11.85 -31.88 -27.96
N ARG A 20 12.03 -33.13 -27.54
CA ARG A 20 12.91 -33.49 -26.42
C ARG A 20 14.35 -33.11 -26.77
N PHE A 21 14.87 -32.05 -26.17
CA PHE A 21 16.31 -31.89 -26.02
C PHE A 21 16.73 -32.60 -24.73
N HIS A 22 17.63 -33.57 -24.84
CA HIS A 22 18.37 -34.08 -23.68
C HIS A 22 19.29 -32.97 -23.18
N HIS A 23 19.10 -32.54 -21.93
CA HIS A 23 20.03 -31.63 -21.26
C HIS A 23 21.04 -32.50 -20.48
N PRO A 24 22.36 -32.37 -20.69
CA PRO A 24 23.35 -33.03 -19.85
C PRO A 24 23.36 -32.38 -18.46
N ALA A 25 23.50 -33.20 -17.42
CA ALA A 25 23.58 -32.75 -16.03
C ALA A 25 24.83 -31.90 -15.79
N THR A 26 24.69 -30.58 -15.83
CA THR A 26 25.68 -29.65 -15.28
C THR A 26 25.42 -29.48 -13.79
N THR A 27 26.35 -29.99 -12.97
CA THR A 27 26.44 -29.69 -11.54
C THR A 27 26.68 -28.18 -11.33
N PRO A 28 25.90 -27.47 -10.50
CA PRO A 28 26.21 -26.08 -10.18
C PRO A 28 27.34 -26.04 -9.15
N THR A 29 28.52 -25.59 -9.57
CA THR A 29 29.59 -25.12 -8.68
C THR A 29 29.18 -23.75 -8.12
N TYR A 30 29.01 -23.67 -6.80
CA TYR A 30 28.71 -22.41 -6.13
C TYR A 30 29.94 -21.49 -6.13
N PRO A 31 29.83 -20.19 -6.49
CA PRO A 31 30.94 -19.26 -6.34
C PRO A 31 31.13 -18.87 -4.86
N SER A 32 32.35 -18.98 -4.33
CA SER A 32 32.70 -18.46 -3.02
C SER A 32 32.85 -16.93 -3.10
N ILE A 33 31.80 -16.19 -2.77
CA ILE A 33 31.86 -14.73 -2.70
C ILE A 33 32.39 -14.34 -1.32
N ALA A 34 33.71 -14.20 -1.24
CA ALA A 34 34.35 -13.43 -0.18
C ALA A 34 34.11 -11.93 -0.44
N ASN A 35 33.69 -11.21 0.60
CA ASN A 35 33.72 -9.74 0.73
C ASN A 35 32.86 -8.92 -0.25
N SER A 36 31.55 -8.84 0.01
CA SER A 36 30.74 -7.68 -0.40
C SER A 36 30.12 -7.04 0.84
N HIS A 37 30.44 -5.77 1.11
CA HIS A 37 29.71 -4.99 2.12
C HIS A 37 28.23 -4.95 1.71
N PRO A 38 27.28 -5.31 2.59
CA PRO A 38 25.89 -5.42 2.19
C PRO A 38 25.34 -4.04 1.80
N THR A 39 24.79 -3.95 0.58
CA THR A 39 24.07 -2.77 0.04
C THR A 39 22.86 -2.35 0.87
N TRP A 40 22.47 -3.15 1.86
CA TRP A 40 21.39 -2.91 2.82
C TRP A 40 21.70 -1.84 3.87
N VAL A 41 22.98 -1.44 4.04
CA VAL A 41 23.38 -0.46 5.08
C VAL A 41 22.95 0.97 4.73
N ARG A 42 22.47 1.24 3.51
CA ARG A 42 21.98 2.59 3.11
C ARG A 42 20.47 2.82 3.31
N PHE A 43 19.72 1.84 3.81
CA PHE A 43 18.27 1.94 3.94
C PHE A 43 17.75 2.45 5.29
N THR A 44 18.60 2.59 6.31
CA THR A 44 18.14 2.86 7.69
C THR A 44 18.19 4.33 8.13
N ALA A 45 18.47 5.28 7.25
CA ALA A 45 18.81 6.67 7.64
C ALA A 45 17.81 7.78 7.22
N LEU A 46 16.52 7.48 7.01
CA LEU A 46 15.54 8.50 6.55
C LEU A 46 14.50 8.99 7.58
N SER A 47 14.53 8.50 8.81
CA SER A 47 13.66 9.01 9.87
C SER A 47 14.42 9.95 10.81
N PRO A 48 14.00 11.21 10.99
CA PRO A 48 14.55 12.06 12.03
C PRO A 48 14.29 11.41 13.40
N VAL A 49 15.23 11.63 14.34
CA VAL A 49 15.21 11.16 15.73
C VAL A 49 13.78 11.16 16.29
N PRO A 50 13.33 10.09 16.97
CA PRO A 50 11.97 10.02 17.48
C PRO A 50 11.71 11.22 18.40
N VAL A 51 10.82 12.11 17.96
CA VAL A 51 10.28 13.17 18.80
C VAL A 51 9.13 12.56 19.57
N GLU A 52 9.22 12.57 20.90
CA GLU A 52 8.15 12.10 21.77
C GLU A 52 6.83 12.84 21.43
N PRO A 53 5.71 12.13 21.29
CA PRO A 53 4.45 12.75 20.94
C PRO A 53 4.04 13.75 22.04
N GLN A 54 3.88 15.00 21.65
CA GLN A 54 3.40 16.03 22.57
C GLN A 54 2.04 15.64 23.16
N GLU A 55 1.87 15.80 24.48
CA GLU A 55 0.57 15.62 25.12
C GLU A 55 -0.43 16.66 24.58
N LYS A 56 -1.41 16.19 23.81
CA LYS A 56 -2.46 17.02 23.20
C LYS A 56 -3.78 16.75 23.90
N LYS A 57 -4.61 17.80 24.01
CA LYS A 57 -5.97 17.68 24.53
C LYS A 57 -6.72 16.57 23.79
N LYS A 58 -7.39 15.70 24.55
CA LYS A 58 -8.17 14.59 23.99
C LYS A 58 -9.26 15.13 23.07
N THR A 59 -9.27 14.65 21.83
CA THR A 59 -10.40 14.92 20.92
C THR A 59 -11.63 14.17 21.43
N PRO A 60 -12.82 14.81 21.50
CA PRO A 60 -14.05 14.10 21.85
C PRO A 60 -14.34 13.01 20.83
N LYS A 61 -15.11 11.99 21.20
CA LYS A 61 -15.47 10.85 20.34
C LYS A 61 -16.96 10.88 19.97
N GLY A 62 -17.35 10.10 18.96
CA GLY A 62 -18.75 9.92 18.54
C GLY A 62 -19.46 11.21 18.10
N ARG A 63 -20.66 11.44 18.66
CA ARG A 63 -21.53 12.59 18.32
C ARG A 63 -20.85 13.94 18.58
N ALA A 64 -20.14 14.06 19.70
CA ALA A 64 -19.48 15.30 20.07
C ALA A 64 -18.42 15.70 19.02
N TYR A 65 -17.67 14.73 18.50
CA TYR A 65 -16.73 14.99 17.40
C TYR A 65 -17.43 15.44 16.12
N LYS A 66 -18.54 14.79 15.76
CA LYS A 66 -19.33 15.17 14.58
C LYS A 66 -19.88 16.60 14.68
N ARG A 67 -20.27 17.04 15.88
CA ARG A 67 -20.69 18.43 16.14
C ARG A 67 -19.55 19.42 15.87
N VAL A 68 -18.36 19.16 16.42
CA VAL A 68 -17.17 20.00 16.19
C VAL A 68 -16.82 20.09 14.71
N LEU A 69 -16.88 18.97 13.98
CA LEU A 69 -16.63 18.96 12.53
C LEU A 69 -17.68 19.76 11.74
N TYR A 70 -18.96 19.60 12.07
CA TYR A 70 -20.04 20.33 11.41
C TYR A 70 -19.88 21.85 11.58
N THR A 71 -19.66 22.30 12.82
CA THR A 71 -19.44 23.72 13.11
C THR A 71 -18.25 24.28 12.34
N ARG A 72 -17.13 23.55 12.26
CA ARG A 72 -15.92 23.97 11.51
C ARG A 72 -16.10 23.99 9.98
N ARG A 73 -16.93 23.09 9.43
CA ARG A 73 -17.08 22.91 7.97
C ARG A 73 -18.17 23.79 7.36
N PHE A 74 -19.21 24.08 8.14
CA PHE A 74 -20.44 24.68 7.59
C PHE A 74 -20.90 25.94 8.33
N VAL A 75 -20.71 26.04 9.65
CA VAL A 75 -21.24 27.16 10.43
C VAL A 75 -20.24 28.32 10.48
N ASN A 76 -19.02 28.05 10.95
CA ASN A 76 -18.02 29.09 11.21
C ASN A 76 -17.00 29.17 10.08
N VAL A 77 -17.46 29.34 8.84
CA VAL A 77 -16.57 29.35 7.67
C VAL A 77 -16.13 30.76 7.32
N THR A 78 -14.82 30.98 7.25
CA THR A 78 -14.21 32.30 7.03
C THR A 78 -13.87 32.60 5.56
N MET A 79 -13.81 31.59 4.68
CA MET A 79 -13.51 31.74 3.25
C MET A 79 -14.72 31.33 2.40
N THR A 80 -15.48 32.32 1.93
CA THR A 80 -16.72 32.13 1.13
C THR A 80 -16.49 32.11 -0.37
N GLY A 81 -15.30 32.49 -0.86
CA GLY A 81 -14.91 32.42 -2.28
C GLY A 81 -13.93 31.27 -2.56
N GLY A 82 -14.13 30.58 -3.69
CA GLY A 82 -13.22 29.52 -4.17
C GLY A 82 -13.31 28.17 -3.44
N LYS A 83 -12.46 27.22 -3.85
CA LYS A 83 -12.39 25.87 -3.25
C LYS A 83 -11.64 25.91 -1.91
N ARG A 84 -12.32 25.51 -0.83
CA ARG A 84 -11.78 25.58 0.56
C ARG A 84 -10.72 24.50 0.82
N LYS A 85 -9.64 24.88 1.53
CA LYS A 85 -8.61 23.95 2.05
C LYS A 85 -8.72 23.85 3.57
N MET A 86 -8.76 22.61 4.08
CA MET A 86 -9.06 22.36 5.51
C MET A 86 -7.84 22.51 6.44
N ASN A 87 -6.64 22.36 5.90
CA ASN A 87 -5.37 22.51 6.62
C ASN A 87 -4.42 23.39 5.79
N PRO A 88 -4.63 24.71 5.75
CA PRO A 88 -3.69 25.62 5.11
C PRO A 88 -2.42 25.73 5.96
N ASN A 89 -1.26 25.77 5.31
CA ASN A 89 -0.04 26.17 5.99
C ASN A 89 -0.11 27.68 6.26
N PRO A 90 0.45 28.17 7.37
CA PRO A 90 0.51 29.61 7.61
C PRO A 90 1.35 30.25 6.48
N GLY A 91 0.70 30.95 5.55
CA GLY A 91 1.34 31.60 4.40
C GLY A 91 0.96 31.10 3.00
N GLN A 92 -0.06 30.23 2.87
CA GLN A 92 -0.66 29.86 1.57
C GLN A 92 -2.12 30.26 1.47
#